data_AF-A0A1Z9B0L7-F1
#
_entry.id   AF-A0A1Z9B0L7-F1
#
_cell.length_a   1.000
_cell.length_b   1.000
_cell.length_c   1.000
_cell.angle_alpha   90.00
_cell.angle_beta   90.00
_cell.angle_gamma   90.00
#
_symmetry.space_group_name_H-M   'P 1'
#
loop_
_entity.id
_entity.type
_entity.pdbx_description
1 polymer ?
#
loop_
_entity_poly.entity_id
_entity_poly.type
_entity_poly.pdbx_seq_one_letter_code
_entity_poly.pdbx_strand_id
1 'polypeptide(L)'
;MPGLLDARIHSLPEALARLASPGAQEELATLTGEGILWVDLPTEYPGLMSQAASEEVLALLDRLACPTLARVPESASGPIESLAAGFDLRVDAAEDPSPLLRAVDQAPLASLALVQLLRLNAQCDQHQGLIAESLVYSTLQSGPEFRRWLSGRPRPSPRSSKDSVLRVDRLGHELVLTLDQPSRHNAFGIALRDALTEALRLAATDDSIRRVLMRAEGPSFCSGGDLDEFGDFPDPAIAHAVRSIRHPARLLCGLRQESAAELHGACIGAGVELPAFMTKVAARMDSFFALPEVGMGLVPGAGGTVSLPRRIGRQRTARLAITGEQIDAVTAHRWGLVDELIP
;
A
#
# COMPACT_ATOMS: atom_id res chain seq x y z
N MET A 1 24.11 17.63 -0.33
CA MET A 1 24.51 17.56 -1.75
C MET A 1 23.27 17.75 -2.63
N PRO A 2 22.80 18.99 -2.84
CA PRO A 2 21.62 19.27 -3.67
C PRO A 2 21.81 18.90 -5.15
N GLY A 3 23.03 19.06 -5.69
CA GLY A 3 23.28 18.96 -7.14
C GLY A 3 23.20 17.57 -7.80
N LEU A 4 23.02 16.47 -7.05
CA LEU A 4 22.82 15.12 -7.63
C LEU A 4 21.34 14.75 -7.74
N LEU A 5 20.45 15.40 -7.00
CA LEU A 5 19.01 15.15 -7.04
C LEU A 5 18.35 15.93 -8.20
N ASP A 6 18.80 17.17 -8.45
CA ASP A 6 18.31 18.01 -9.55
C ASP A 6 18.67 17.46 -10.94
N ALA A 7 19.69 16.61 -11.06
CA ALA A 7 20.13 16.03 -12.33
C ALA A 7 19.18 14.97 -12.91
N ARG A 8 18.18 14.52 -12.15
CA ARG A 8 17.18 13.51 -12.56
C ARG A 8 15.82 14.12 -12.92
N ILE A 9 15.66 15.45 -12.77
CA ILE A 9 14.41 16.14 -13.06
C ILE A 9 14.43 16.59 -14.52
N HIS A 10 13.46 16.11 -15.28
CA HIS A 10 13.28 16.46 -16.70
C HIS A 10 12.17 17.50 -16.82
N SER A 11 12.34 18.48 -17.69
CA SER A 11 11.19 19.27 -18.14
C SER A 11 10.19 18.38 -18.88
N LEU A 12 8.92 18.78 -18.92
CA LEU A 12 7.91 18.03 -19.69
C LEU A 12 8.32 17.76 -21.16
N PRO A 13 8.86 18.72 -21.93
CA PRO A 13 9.34 18.45 -23.29
C PRO A 13 10.45 17.38 -23.37
N GLU A 14 11.41 17.42 -22.45
CA GLU A 14 12.49 16.41 -22.39
C GLU A 14 11.93 15.03 -22.07
N ALA A 15 11.03 14.94 -21.09
CA ALA A 15 10.37 13.69 -20.74
C ALA A 15 9.57 13.11 -21.92
N LEU A 16 8.82 13.94 -22.66
CA LEU A 16 8.09 13.51 -23.84
C LEU A 16 9.01 13.02 -24.96
N ALA A 17 10.12 13.72 -25.21
CA ALA A 17 11.11 13.28 -26.20
C ALA A 17 11.72 11.92 -25.83
N ARG A 18 11.97 11.68 -24.54
CA ARG A 18 12.45 10.38 -24.05
C ARG A 18 11.41 9.29 -24.19
N LEU A 19 10.15 9.56 -23.82
CA LEU A 19 9.05 8.60 -23.95
C LEU A 19 8.81 8.18 -25.41
N ALA A 20 9.09 9.06 -26.37
CA ALA A 20 9.02 8.78 -27.80
C ALA A 20 10.23 8.01 -28.35
N SER A 21 11.31 7.85 -27.58
CA SER A 21 12.49 7.07 -27.99
C SER A 21 12.14 5.59 -28.13
N PRO A 22 12.60 4.89 -29.19
CA PRO A 22 12.45 3.44 -29.30
C PRO A 22 13.04 2.66 -28.11
N GLY A 23 14.03 3.22 -27.41
CA GLY A 23 14.70 2.63 -26.25
C GLY A 23 14.19 3.13 -24.89
N ALA A 24 13.07 3.88 -24.86
CA ALA A 24 12.57 4.51 -23.64
C ALA A 24 12.39 3.53 -22.47
N GLN A 25 11.95 2.30 -22.76
CA GLN A 25 11.74 1.28 -21.75
C GLN A 25 13.05 0.87 -21.08
N GLU A 26 14.11 0.62 -21.84
CA GLU A 26 15.42 0.23 -21.30
C GLU A 26 16.17 1.41 -20.66
N GLU A 27 16.07 2.61 -21.24
CA GLU A 27 16.73 3.83 -20.76
C GLU A 27 16.18 4.33 -19.42
N LEU A 28 14.89 4.12 -19.16
CA LEU A 28 14.22 4.51 -17.91
C LEU A 28 14.08 3.36 -16.91
N ALA A 29 14.34 2.12 -17.32
CA ALA A 29 14.13 0.93 -16.49
C ALA A 29 14.89 1.00 -15.15
N THR A 30 14.27 0.46 -14.11
CA THR A 30 14.78 0.38 -12.73
C THR A 30 16.17 -0.27 -12.61
N LEU A 31 16.48 -1.27 -13.46
CA LEU A 31 17.72 -2.03 -13.36
C LEU A 31 18.87 -1.52 -14.23
N THR A 32 18.57 -0.96 -15.40
CA THR A 32 19.56 -0.65 -16.44
C THR A 32 19.62 0.82 -16.80
N GLY A 33 18.61 1.59 -16.40
CA GLY A 33 18.41 2.99 -16.75
C GLY A 33 18.48 3.92 -15.54
N GLU A 34 17.81 5.06 -15.62
CA GLU A 34 17.74 6.03 -14.52
C GLU A 34 16.94 5.55 -13.31
N GLY A 35 16.06 4.56 -13.53
CA GLY A 35 15.25 3.90 -12.52
C GLY A 35 14.14 4.73 -11.89
N ILE A 36 13.95 5.95 -12.37
CA ILE A 36 12.86 6.85 -12.03
C ILE A 36 12.65 7.83 -13.19
N LEU A 37 11.41 8.10 -13.56
CA LEU A 37 11.08 9.22 -14.43
C LEU A 37 10.50 10.33 -13.57
N TRP A 38 11.26 11.42 -13.40
CA TRP A 38 10.78 12.59 -12.66
C TRP A 38 10.64 13.79 -13.58
N VAL A 39 9.43 14.33 -13.64
CA VAL A 39 9.06 15.41 -14.55
C VAL A 39 8.64 16.65 -13.76
N ASP A 40 9.21 17.80 -14.10
CA ASP A 40 8.72 19.10 -13.67
C ASP A 40 7.62 19.56 -14.61
N LEU A 41 6.38 19.61 -14.11
CA LEU A 41 5.23 19.98 -14.92
C LEU A 41 5.08 21.51 -14.95
N PRO A 42 4.94 22.13 -16.14
CA PRO A 42 4.64 23.54 -16.22
C PRO A 42 3.18 23.81 -15.82
N THR A 43 2.82 25.05 -15.53
CA THR A 43 1.41 25.43 -15.28
C THR A 43 0.51 25.17 -16.50
N GLU A 44 1.05 25.35 -17.70
CA GLU A 44 0.37 25.11 -18.98
C GLU A 44 1.36 24.53 -20.00
N TYR A 45 0.87 23.71 -20.93
CA TYR A 45 1.68 23.20 -22.03
C TYR A 45 0.85 23.06 -23.31
N PRO A 46 1.07 23.91 -24.34
CA PRO A 46 0.28 23.90 -25.58
C PRO A 46 0.23 22.54 -26.28
N GLY A 47 1.28 21.72 -26.17
CA GLY A 47 1.34 20.38 -26.77
C GLY A 47 0.36 19.36 -26.19
N LEU A 48 -0.24 19.63 -25.03
CA LEU A 48 -1.22 18.77 -24.36
C LEU A 48 -2.65 19.33 -24.39
N MET A 49 -2.91 20.35 -25.22
CA MET A 49 -4.24 20.98 -25.29
C MET A 49 -5.32 20.07 -25.90
N SER A 50 -4.94 18.96 -26.54
CA SER A 50 -5.88 17.94 -27.01
C SER A 50 -5.97 16.77 -26.03
N GLN A 51 -7.18 16.20 -25.90
CA GLN A 51 -7.43 15.02 -25.08
C GLN A 51 -6.60 13.82 -25.58
N ALA A 52 -6.52 13.62 -26.89
CA ALA A 52 -5.78 12.51 -27.49
C ALA A 52 -4.27 12.54 -27.16
N ALA A 53 -3.64 13.73 -27.17
CA ALA A 53 -2.24 13.86 -26.80
C ALA A 53 -2.01 13.53 -25.32
N SER A 54 -2.93 13.92 -24.44
CA SER A 54 -2.85 13.57 -23.01
C SER A 54 -3.01 12.07 -22.79
N GLU A 55 -3.97 11.43 -23.45
CA GLU A 55 -4.21 9.98 -23.35
C GLU A 55 -3.01 9.16 -23.86
N GLU A 56 -2.34 9.60 -24.93
CA GLU A 56 -1.15 8.95 -25.45
C GLU A 56 0.00 8.96 -24.43
N VAL A 57 0.25 10.11 -23.79
CA VAL A 57 1.30 10.23 -22.77
C VAL A 57 0.98 9.37 -21.55
N LEU A 58 -0.27 9.40 -21.09
CA LEU A 58 -0.73 8.56 -19.98
C LEU A 58 -0.55 7.07 -20.26
N ALA A 59 -0.85 6.63 -21.49
CA ALA A 59 -0.66 5.25 -21.91
C ALA A 59 0.82 4.83 -21.97
N LEU A 60 1.73 5.76 -22.27
CA LEU A 60 3.18 5.52 -22.22
C LEU A 60 3.67 5.42 -20.78
N LEU A 61 3.26 6.34 -19.90
CA LEU A 61 3.62 6.33 -18.47
C LEU A 61 3.20 5.01 -17.80
N ASP A 62 2.00 4.51 -18.11
CA ASP A 62 1.45 3.29 -17.51
C ASP A 62 2.35 2.06 -17.75
N ARG A 63 3.05 2.02 -18.89
CA ARG A 63 3.89 0.89 -19.32
C ARG A 63 5.32 0.94 -18.81
N LEU A 64 5.77 2.05 -18.23
CA LEU A 64 7.17 2.20 -17.83
C LEU A 64 7.58 1.23 -16.72
N ALA A 65 8.78 0.66 -16.85
CA ALA A 65 9.41 -0.18 -15.85
C ALA A 65 10.19 0.63 -14.78
N CYS A 66 9.61 1.74 -14.32
CA CYS A 66 10.10 2.56 -13.21
C CYS A 66 8.95 3.33 -12.53
N PRO A 67 9.14 3.80 -11.28
CA PRO A 67 8.32 4.86 -10.68
C PRO A 67 8.34 6.13 -11.53
N THR A 68 7.18 6.78 -11.61
CA THR A 68 6.97 8.06 -12.29
C THR A 68 6.53 9.12 -11.28
N LEU A 69 7.23 10.24 -11.26
CA LEU A 69 6.97 11.36 -10.34
C LEU A 69 6.67 12.62 -11.13
N ALA A 70 5.60 13.32 -10.76
CA ALA A 70 5.31 14.67 -11.22
C ALA A 70 5.59 15.67 -10.10
N ARG A 71 6.44 16.66 -10.37
CA ARG A 71 6.49 17.89 -9.59
C ARG A 71 5.43 18.84 -10.13
N VAL A 72 4.46 19.20 -9.30
CA VAL A 72 3.25 19.93 -9.73
C VAL A 72 3.24 21.34 -9.13
N PRO A 73 3.13 22.40 -9.96
CA PRO A 73 3.00 23.76 -9.45
C PRO A 73 1.63 23.96 -8.80
N GLU A 74 1.55 24.79 -7.76
CA GLU A 74 0.30 25.09 -7.04
C GLU A 74 -0.79 25.65 -7.97
N SER A 75 -0.40 26.31 -9.06
CA SER A 75 -1.29 26.90 -10.05
C SER A 75 -1.67 25.95 -11.19
N ALA A 76 -1.23 24.68 -11.18
CA ALA A 76 -1.55 23.72 -12.23
C ALA A 76 -3.07 23.58 -12.42
N SER A 77 -3.52 23.53 -13.67
CA SER A 77 -4.94 23.37 -13.98
C SER A 77 -5.16 22.63 -15.30
N GLY A 78 -6.40 22.18 -15.51
CA GLY A 78 -6.84 21.59 -16.77
C GLY A 78 -6.01 20.37 -17.21
N PRO A 79 -5.45 20.36 -18.43
CA PRO A 79 -4.69 19.23 -18.95
C PRO A 79 -3.47 18.84 -18.11
N ILE A 80 -2.78 19.82 -17.49
CA ILE A 80 -1.60 19.53 -16.65
C ILE A 80 -2.00 18.77 -15.40
N GLU A 81 -3.07 19.19 -14.74
CA GLU A 81 -3.58 18.52 -13.54
C GLU A 81 -4.07 17.10 -13.89
N SER A 82 -4.69 16.93 -15.07
CA SER A 82 -5.09 15.61 -15.58
C SER A 82 -3.89 14.71 -15.87
N LEU A 83 -2.83 15.26 -16.49
CA LEU A 83 -1.59 14.53 -16.71
C LEU A 83 -0.91 14.16 -15.38
N ALA A 84 -0.88 15.08 -14.41
CA ALA A 84 -0.29 14.85 -13.09
C ALA A 84 -0.95 13.69 -12.34
N ALA A 85 -2.28 13.51 -12.48
CA ALA A 85 -3.01 12.37 -11.92
C ALA A 85 -2.58 11.01 -12.53
N GLY A 86 -1.96 11.03 -13.71
CA GLY A 86 -1.40 9.86 -14.38
C GLY A 86 -0.16 9.28 -13.74
N PHE A 87 0.67 10.13 -13.15
CA PHE A 87 1.92 9.71 -12.49
C PHE A 87 1.64 8.86 -11.25
N ASP A 88 2.60 8.04 -10.84
CA ASP A 88 2.46 7.22 -9.63
C ASP A 88 2.50 8.07 -8.37
N LEU A 89 3.27 9.15 -8.41
CA LEU A 89 3.55 10.02 -7.30
C LEU A 89 3.42 11.48 -7.73
N ARG A 90 2.78 12.27 -6.88
CA ARG A 90 2.71 13.72 -6.97
C ARG A 90 3.55 14.32 -5.86
N VAL A 91 4.38 15.29 -6.22
CA VAL A 91 5.14 16.13 -5.30
C VAL A 91 4.77 17.57 -5.57
N ASP A 92 4.30 18.28 -4.57
CA ASP A 92 3.99 19.71 -4.75
C ASP A 92 5.28 20.50 -4.94
N ALA A 93 5.27 21.55 -5.77
CA ALA A 93 6.51 22.24 -6.15
C ALA A 93 7.29 22.86 -4.96
N ALA A 94 6.59 23.14 -3.84
CA ALA A 94 7.17 23.65 -2.60
C ALA A 94 7.70 22.55 -1.66
N GLU A 95 7.38 21.28 -1.90
CA GLU A 95 7.78 20.15 -1.07
C GLU A 95 9.26 19.76 -1.33
N ASP A 96 10.00 19.38 -0.29
CA ASP A 96 11.32 18.74 -0.44
C ASP A 96 11.15 17.29 -0.93
N PRO A 97 11.56 16.95 -2.15
CA PRO A 97 11.42 15.60 -2.71
C PRO A 97 12.44 14.61 -2.15
N SER A 98 13.47 15.08 -1.44
CA SER A 98 14.62 14.26 -1.03
C SER A 98 14.24 13.00 -0.22
N PRO A 99 13.29 13.03 0.73
CA PRO A 99 12.86 11.83 1.46
C PRO A 99 12.27 10.77 0.53
N LEU A 100 11.40 11.17 -0.40
CA LEU A 100 10.75 10.28 -1.36
C LEU A 100 11.78 9.62 -2.28
N LEU A 101 12.70 10.41 -2.84
CA LEU A 101 13.74 9.88 -3.73
C LEU A 101 14.68 8.93 -3.02
N ARG A 102 15.08 9.25 -1.79
CA ARG A 102 15.90 8.36 -0.98
C ARG A 102 15.19 7.03 -0.73
N ALA A 103 13.87 7.05 -0.52
CA ALA A 103 13.11 5.83 -0.30
C ALA A 103 13.08 4.95 -1.57
N VAL A 104 12.86 5.57 -2.75
CA VAL A 104 12.97 4.87 -4.04
C VAL A 104 14.37 4.30 -4.25
N ASP A 105 15.43 5.10 -4.02
CA ASP A 105 16.82 4.68 -4.19
C ASP A 105 17.22 3.55 -3.21
N GLN A 106 16.60 3.51 -2.02
CA GLN A 106 16.84 2.46 -1.02
C GLN A 106 16.17 1.13 -1.36
N ALA A 107 15.01 1.13 -2.02
CA ALA A 107 14.27 -0.06 -2.38
C ALA A 107 13.69 0.05 -3.81
N PRO A 108 14.55 0.14 -4.85
CA PRO A 108 14.12 0.38 -6.22
C PRO A 108 13.25 -0.74 -6.79
N LEU A 109 13.56 -2.01 -6.50
CA LEU A 109 12.78 -3.15 -7.01
C LEU A 109 11.40 -3.23 -6.36
N ALA A 110 11.33 -3.06 -5.04
CA ALA A 110 10.05 -3.00 -4.34
C ALA A 110 9.22 -1.79 -4.79
N SER A 111 9.85 -0.62 -4.99
CA SER A 111 9.19 0.59 -5.48
C SER A 111 8.61 0.39 -6.88
N LEU A 112 9.37 -0.19 -7.80
CA LEU A 112 8.92 -0.57 -9.14
C LEU A 112 7.72 -1.54 -9.06
N ALA A 113 7.89 -2.62 -8.30
CA ALA A 113 6.87 -3.65 -8.18
C ALA A 113 5.56 -3.08 -7.62
N LEU A 114 5.65 -2.18 -6.64
CA LEU A 114 4.49 -1.49 -6.07
C LEU A 114 3.76 -0.66 -7.12
N VAL A 115 4.45 0.23 -7.84
CA VAL A 115 3.76 1.14 -8.78
C VAL A 115 3.11 0.37 -9.92
N GLN A 116 3.78 -0.65 -10.45
CA GLN A 116 3.20 -1.51 -11.50
C GLN A 116 2.01 -2.30 -10.98
N LEU A 117 2.08 -2.84 -9.76
CA LEU A 117 0.96 -3.52 -9.13
C LEU A 117 -0.23 -2.59 -8.92
N LEU A 118 0.00 -1.34 -8.49
CA LEU A 118 -1.05 -0.35 -8.31
C LEU A 118 -1.69 0.09 -9.64
N ARG A 119 -0.88 0.23 -10.71
CA ARG A 119 -1.39 0.47 -12.07
C ARG A 119 -2.25 -0.68 -12.57
N LEU A 120 -1.76 -1.93 -12.43
CA LEU A 120 -2.49 -3.14 -12.78
C LEU A 120 -3.81 -3.25 -12.01
N ASN A 121 -3.77 -3.05 -10.69
CA ASN A 121 -4.93 -3.17 -9.81
C ASN A 121 -6.02 -2.12 -10.10
N ALA A 122 -5.70 -1.02 -10.78
CA ALA A 122 -6.70 -0.04 -11.23
C ALA A 122 -7.63 -0.62 -12.30
N GLN A 123 -7.20 -1.66 -13.02
CA GLN A 123 -7.96 -2.34 -14.07
C GLN A 123 -8.56 -3.68 -13.58
N CYS A 124 -8.16 -4.16 -12.41
CA CYS A 124 -8.60 -5.43 -11.83
C CYS A 124 -9.78 -5.27 -10.88
N ASP A 125 -10.64 -6.28 -10.82
CA ASP A 125 -11.52 -6.44 -9.67
C ASP A 125 -10.72 -6.77 -8.39
N GLN A 126 -11.38 -6.74 -7.23
CA GLN A 126 -10.69 -6.96 -5.95
C GLN A 126 -10.07 -8.36 -5.85
N HIS A 127 -10.68 -9.39 -6.43
CA HIS A 127 -10.20 -10.76 -6.36
C HIS A 127 -8.94 -10.94 -7.22
N GLN A 128 -8.98 -10.45 -8.45
CA GLN A 128 -7.84 -10.39 -9.36
C GLN A 128 -6.69 -9.60 -8.74
N GLY A 129 -6.98 -8.45 -8.13
CA GLY A 129 -5.96 -7.62 -7.46
C GLY A 129 -5.29 -8.33 -6.29
N LEU A 130 -6.03 -9.09 -5.48
CA LEU A 130 -5.46 -9.87 -4.38
C LEU A 130 -4.56 -11.02 -4.88
N ILE A 131 -4.88 -11.62 -6.03
CA ILE A 131 -4.01 -12.63 -6.65
C ILE A 131 -2.72 -11.96 -7.16
N ALA A 132 -2.83 -10.82 -7.85
CA ALA A 132 -1.69 -10.06 -8.34
C ALA A 132 -0.78 -9.61 -7.18
N GLU A 133 -1.35 -9.07 -6.10
CA GLU A 133 -0.61 -8.70 -4.90
C GLU A 133 0.12 -9.90 -4.31
N SER A 134 -0.56 -11.04 -4.20
CA SER A 134 0.06 -12.26 -3.67
C SER A 134 1.24 -12.74 -4.53
N LEU A 135 1.14 -12.68 -5.85
CA LEU A 135 2.23 -13.05 -6.77
C LEU A 135 3.42 -12.10 -6.60
N VAL A 136 3.18 -10.78 -6.59
CA VAL A 136 4.22 -9.77 -6.43
C VAL A 136 4.90 -9.88 -5.06
N TYR A 137 4.12 -9.92 -3.98
CA TYR A 137 4.62 -10.06 -2.61
C TYR A 137 5.48 -11.31 -2.46
N SER A 138 5.00 -12.47 -2.95
CA SER A 138 5.75 -13.73 -2.86
C SER A 138 7.05 -13.68 -3.68
N THR A 139 7.02 -13.07 -4.85
CA THR A 139 8.23 -12.88 -5.68
C THR A 139 9.28 -12.06 -4.94
N LEU A 140 8.87 -10.95 -4.31
CA LEU A 140 9.77 -10.07 -3.55
C LEU A 140 10.37 -10.72 -2.30
N GLN A 141 9.71 -11.72 -1.70
CA GLN A 141 10.27 -12.46 -0.57
C GLN A 141 11.59 -13.20 -0.90
N SER A 142 11.87 -13.45 -2.18
CA SER A 142 13.18 -13.99 -2.63
C SER A 142 14.11 -12.92 -3.22
N GLY A 143 13.68 -11.66 -3.21
CA GLY A 143 14.41 -10.52 -3.75
C GLY A 143 15.64 -10.13 -2.92
N PRO A 144 16.62 -9.44 -3.54
CA PRO A 144 17.84 -9.01 -2.86
C PRO A 144 17.58 -7.96 -1.78
N GLU A 145 16.58 -7.10 -1.95
CA GLU A 145 16.23 -6.05 -1.00
C GLU A 145 15.68 -6.63 0.31
N PHE A 146 14.74 -7.56 0.21
CA PHE A 146 14.21 -8.27 1.37
C PHE A 146 15.27 -9.11 2.07
N ARG A 147 16.13 -9.81 1.31
CA ARG A 147 17.27 -10.54 1.88
C ARG A 147 18.23 -9.63 2.64
N ARG A 148 18.55 -8.46 2.09
CA ARG A 148 19.39 -7.45 2.76
C ARG A 148 18.74 -6.97 4.06
N TRP A 149 17.45 -6.63 4.03
CA TRP A 149 16.71 -6.24 5.22
C TRP A 149 16.69 -7.35 6.29
N LEU A 150 16.38 -8.59 5.90
CA LEU A 150 16.41 -9.77 6.78
C LEU A 150 17.78 -10.01 7.43
N SER A 151 18.86 -9.73 6.72
CA SER A 151 20.23 -9.89 7.25
C SER A 151 20.63 -8.79 8.24
N GLY A 152 20.01 -7.62 8.14
CA GLY A 152 20.32 -6.44 8.96
C GLY A 152 19.53 -6.33 10.27
N ARG A 153 18.50 -7.16 10.45
CA ARG A 153 17.65 -7.10 11.65
C ARG A 153 18.14 -8.03 12.77
N PRO A 154 17.83 -7.70 14.04
CA PRO A 154 18.06 -8.61 15.15
C PRO A 154 17.33 -9.94 14.93
N ARG A 155 17.92 -11.05 15.40
CA ARG A 155 17.23 -12.33 15.38
C ARG A 155 15.96 -12.28 16.23
N PRO A 156 14.85 -12.87 15.76
CA PRO A 156 13.65 -13.07 16.55
C PRO A 156 14.01 -13.71 17.90
N SER A 157 13.47 -13.15 18.97
CA SER A 157 13.52 -13.83 20.27
C SER A 157 12.29 -14.72 20.37
N PRO A 158 12.43 -16.04 20.62
CA PRO A 158 11.28 -16.89 20.81
C PRO A 158 10.48 -16.40 22.03
N ARG A 159 9.29 -15.87 21.78
CA ARG A 159 8.36 -15.44 22.82
C ARG A 159 7.07 -16.23 22.66
N SER A 160 6.84 -17.18 23.56
CA SER A 160 5.51 -17.77 23.70
C SER A 160 4.62 -16.78 24.45
N SER A 161 3.69 -16.14 23.76
CA SER A 161 2.57 -15.47 24.40
C SER A 161 1.49 -16.52 24.70
N LYS A 162 0.87 -16.43 25.88
CA LYS A 162 -0.32 -17.23 26.25
C LYS A 162 -1.63 -16.52 25.84
N ASP A 163 -1.52 -15.32 25.28
CA ASP A 163 -2.67 -14.48 24.94
C ASP A 163 -3.37 -15.05 23.70
N SER A 164 -4.69 -14.93 23.64
CA SER A 164 -5.43 -15.28 22.43
C SER A 164 -5.04 -14.33 21.31
N VAL A 165 -4.85 -14.78 20.06
CA VAL A 165 -4.58 -13.84 18.96
C VAL A 165 -5.83 -13.07 18.54
N LEU A 166 -7.01 -13.67 18.73
CA LEU A 166 -8.30 -13.12 18.36
C LEU A 166 -9.38 -13.61 19.35
N ARG A 167 -10.18 -12.69 19.85
CA ARG A 167 -11.43 -13.00 20.57
C ARG A 167 -12.61 -12.75 19.64
N VAL A 168 -13.55 -13.69 19.61
CA VAL A 168 -14.74 -13.66 18.76
C VAL A 168 -15.98 -13.73 19.63
N ASP A 169 -16.71 -12.62 19.73
CA ASP A 169 -17.92 -12.50 20.53
C ASP A 169 -19.14 -12.33 19.61
N ARG A 170 -20.24 -13.03 19.91
CA ARG A 170 -21.50 -12.87 19.18
C ARG A 170 -22.53 -12.18 20.06
N LEU A 171 -22.98 -11.00 19.62
CA LEU A 171 -23.98 -10.19 20.28
C LEU A 171 -25.23 -10.11 19.41
N GLY A 172 -26.10 -11.12 19.54
CA GLY A 172 -27.30 -11.25 18.70
C GLY A 172 -26.93 -11.46 17.22
N HIS A 173 -27.14 -10.42 16.40
CA HIS A 173 -26.85 -10.40 14.96
C HIS A 173 -25.51 -9.75 14.60
N GLU A 174 -24.68 -9.43 15.60
CA GLU A 174 -23.38 -8.80 15.42
C GLU A 174 -22.26 -9.75 15.85
N LEU A 175 -21.21 -9.84 15.03
CA LEU A 175 -19.98 -10.57 15.31
C LEU A 175 -18.86 -9.57 15.60
N VAL A 176 -18.32 -9.59 16.81
CA VAL A 176 -17.25 -8.71 17.26
C VAL A 176 -15.92 -9.47 17.24
N LEU A 177 -14.99 -9.01 16.41
CA LEU A 177 -13.64 -9.53 16.23
C LEU A 177 -12.67 -8.62 16.97
N THR A 178 -12.17 -9.04 18.13
CA THR A 178 -11.19 -8.27 18.91
C THR A 178 -9.81 -8.88 18.75
N LEU A 179 -8.86 -8.16 18.14
CA LEU A 179 -7.44 -8.52 18.15
C LEU A 179 -6.94 -8.50 19.60
N ASP A 180 -6.41 -9.62 20.10
CA ASP A 180 -6.29 -9.87 21.55
C ASP A 180 -4.88 -10.27 22.01
N GLN A 181 -3.85 -9.89 21.24
CA GLN A 181 -2.44 -10.12 21.56
C GLN A 181 -1.70 -8.79 21.87
N PRO A 182 -2.13 -8.05 22.90
CA PRO A 182 -1.63 -6.70 23.19
C PRO A 182 -0.13 -6.68 23.53
N SER A 183 0.39 -7.77 24.11
CA SER A 183 1.82 -7.93 24.43
C SER A 183 2.74 -7.90 23.20
N ARG A 184 2.17 -8.12 22.00
CA ARG A 184 2.85 -8.05 20.71
C ARG A 184 2.29 -6.95 19.81
N HIS A 185 1.58 -5.98 20.39
CA HIS A 185 0.88 -4.93 19.63
C HIS A 185 0.02 -5.52 18.50
N ASN A 186 -0.64 -6.65 18.76
CA ASN A 186 -1.52 -7.34 17.83
C ASN A 186 -0.89 -7.61 16.45
N ALA A 187 0.40 -7.97 16.42
CA ALA A 187 1.12 -8.30 15.20
C ALA A 187 0.40 -9.39 14.38
N PHE A 188 0.32 -9.18 13.08
CA PHE A 188 -0.34 -10.03 12.10
C PHE A 188 0.57 -11.18 11.65
N GLY A 189 0.57 -12.26 12.43
CA GLY A 189 1.20 -13.53 12.10
C GLY A 189 0.21 -14.59 11.57
N ILE A 190 0.72 -15.80 11.34
CA ILE A 190 -0.02 -16.96 10.84
C ILE A 190 -1.24 -17.26 11.72
N ALA A 191 -1.07 -17.26 13.04
CA ALA A 191 -2.14 -17.58 13.98
C ALA A 191 -3.31 -16.57 13.88
N LEU A 192 -3.01 -15.27 13.84
CA LEU A 192 -4.04 -14.24 13.71
C LEU A 192 -4.71 -14.29 12.32
N ARG A 193 -3.92 -14.48 11.25
CA ARG A 193 -4.43 -14.67 9.88
C ARG A 193 -5.44 -15.81 9.83
N ASP A 194 -5.11 -16.96 10.41
CA ASP A 194 -5.96 -18.15 10.38
C ASP A 194 -7.22 -17.95 11.22
N ALA A 195 -7.09 -17.36 12.42
CA ALA A 195 -8.23 -17.05 13.27
C ALA A 195 -9.21 -16.06 12.61
N LEU A 196 -8.71 -14.98 12.00
CA LEU A 196 -9.53 -14.03 11.24
C LEU A 196 -10.19 -14.69 10.04
N THR A 197 -9.46 -15.56 9.33
CA THR A 197 -10.01 -16.29 8.18
C THR A 197 -11.19 -17.16 8.60
N GLU A 198 -11.09 -17.88 9.72
CA GLU A 198 -12.21 -18.70 10.22
C GLU A 198 -13.38 -17.85 10.72
N ALA A 199 -13.12 -16.79 11.47
CA ALA A 199 -14.18 -15.91 11.98
C ALA A 199 -14.94 -15.18 10.85
N LEU A 200 -14.23 -14.74 9.82
CA LEU A 200 -14.86 -14.12 8.64
C LEU A 200 -15.60 -15.14 7.78
N ARG A 201 -15.15 -16.40 7.72
CA ARG A 201 -15.94 -17.49 7.09
C ARG A 201 -17.25 -17.70 7.82
N LEU A 202 -17.22 -17.75 9.16
CA LEU A 202 -18.43 -17.84 9.98
C LEU A 202 -19.41 -16.73 9.61
N ALA A 203 -18.95 -15.47 9.62
CA ALA A 203 -19.77 -14.32 9.20
C ALA A 203 -20.34 -14.50 7.79
N ALA A 204 -19.53 -14.93 6.83
CA ALA A 204 -19.96 -15.10 5.44
C ALA A 204 -20.98 -16.25 5.25
N THR A 205 -21.01 -17.24 6.14
CA THR A 205 -21.88 -18.42 6.03
C THR A 205 -23.15 -18.36 6.87
N ASP A 206 -23.17 -17.56 7.94
CA ASP A 206 -24.33 -17.45 8.83
C ASP A 206 -25.14 -16.18 8.50
N ASP A 207 -26.24 -16.35 7.76
CA ASP A 207 -27.14 -15.26 7.35
C ASP A 207 -27.81 -14.51 8.53
N SER A 208 -27.75 -15.07 9.75
CA SER A 208 -28.24 -14.37 10.94
C SER A 208 -27.25 -13.34 11.48
N ILE A 209 -25.99 -13.37 11.04
CA ILE A 209 -24.99 -12.32 11.28
C ILE A 209 -25.20 -11.23 10.23
N ARG A 210 -25.56 -10.04 10.68
CA ARG A 210 -25.82 -8.87 9.83
C ARG A 210 -24.75 -7.79 9.94
N ARG A 211 -23.98 -7.80 11.04
CA ARG A 211 -22.91 -6.84 11.30
C ARG A 211 -21.62 -7.51 11.75
N VAL A 212 -20.49 -6.99 11.31
CA VAL A 212 -19.14 -7.39 11.76
C VAL A 212 -18.41 -6.15 12.27
N LEU A 213 -17.96 -6.19 13.53
CA LEU A 213 -17.13 -5.15 14.12
C LEU A 213 -15.72 -5.69 14.33
N MET A 214 -14.70 -5.00 13.82
CA MET A 214 -13.29 -5.28 14.11
C MET A 214 -12.72 -4.21 15.03
N ARG A 215 -12.11 -4.64 16.13
CA ARG A 215 -11.43 -3.78 17.11
C ARG A 215 -10.24 -4.50 17.71
N ALA A 216 -9.55 -3.88 18.64
CA ALA A 216 -8.36 -4.45 19.27
C ALA A 216 -8.28 -4.15 20.77
N GLU A 217 -7.53 -4.98 21.49
CA GLU A 217 -7.17 -4.78 22.89
C GLU A 217 -5.74 -4.21 23.03
N GLY A 218 -5.48 -3.46 24.10
CA GLY A 218 -4.16 -2.91 24.40
C GLY A 218 -3.81 -1.60 23.69
N PRO A 219 -2.52 -1.22 23.63
CA PRO A 219 -2.09 0.13 23.23
C PRO A 219 -2.06 0.36 21.71
N SER A 220 -2.36 -0.64 20.89
CA SER A 220 -2.26 -0.54 19.44
C SER A 220 -3.33 -1.39 18.78
N PHE A 221 -3.90 -0.90 17.69
CA PHE A 221 -4.78 -1.71 16.89
C PHE A 221 -4.04 -2.91 16.31
N CYS A 222 -2.99 -2.67 15.51
CA CYS A 222 -2.14 -3.70 14.93
C CYS A 222 -0.83 -3.10 14.40
N SER A 223 0.29 -3.69 14.81
CA SER A 223 1.64 -3.27 14.43
C SER A 223 2.12 -3.78 13.06
N GLY A 224 1.23 -4.42 12.29
CA GLY A 224 1.54 -4.95 10.95
C GLY A 224 1.98 -6.41 10.99
N GLY A 225 2.65 -6.86 9.92
CA GLY A 225 3.10 -8.25 9.81
C GLY A 225 4.02 -8.65 10.98
N ASP A 226 3.88 -9.89 11.45
CA ASP A 226 4.73 -10.41 12.52
C ASP A 226 6.17 -10.57 12.04
N LEU A 227 7.03 -9.65 12.48
CA LEU A 227 8.45 -9.62 12.09
C LEU A 227 9.17 -10.90 12.51
N ASP A 228 8.74 -11.61 13.55
CA ASP A 228 9.39 -12.85 13.97
C ASP A 228 9.15 -14.00 12.97
N GLU A 229 8.06 -13.94 12.20
CA GLU A 229 7.70 -14.93 11.16
C GLU A 229 8.23 -14.56 9.76
N PHE A 230 8.75 -13.35 9.57
CA PHE A 230 9.27 -12.92 8.26
C PHE A 230 10.49 -13.77 7.88
N GLY A 231 10.51 -14.28 6.65
CA GLY A 231 11.56 -15.20 6.20
C GLY A 231 11.33 -16.65 6.61
N ASP A 232 10.31 -16.95 7.43
CA ASP A 232 9.91 -18.32 7.77
C ASP A 232 8.84 -18.83 6.79
N PHE A 233 9.28 -19.06 5.55
CA PHE A 233 8.46 -19.69 4.51
C PHE A 233 9.34 -20.63 3.68
N PRO A 234 8.80 -21.78 3.22
CA PRO A 234 9.62 -22.78 2.53
C PRO A 234 10.01 -22.34 1.11
N ASP A 235 9.10 -21.68 0.39
CA ASP A 235 9.26 -21.29 -1.01
C ASP A 235 8.21 -20.24 -1.42
N PRO A 236 8.52 -19.26 -2.30
CA PRO A 236 7.56 -18.26 -2.78
C PRO A 236 6.29 -18.83 -3.44
N ALA A 237 6.39 -19.92 -4.21
CA ALA A 237 5.22 -20.53 -4.84
C ALA A 237 4.31 -21.17 -3.79
N ILE A 238 4.88 -21.79 -2.75
CA ILE A 238 4.12 -22.29 -1.60
C ILE A 238 3.47 -21.13 -0.83
N ALA A 239 4.20 -20.04 -0.58
CA ALA A 239 3.68 -18.85 0.09
C ALA A 239 2.48 -18.27 -0.69
N HIS A 240 2.60 -18.15 -2.02
CA HIS A 240 1.50 -17.74 -2.88
C HIS A 240 0.31 -18.70 -2.79
N ALA A 241 0.54 -20.01 -2.87
CA ALA A 241 -0.53 -21.02 -2.80
C ALA A 241 -1.29 -20.95 -1.48
N VAL A 242 -0.59 -20.80 -0.34
CA VAL A 242 -1.21 -20.61 0.98
C VAL A 242 -2.04 -19.34 1.02
N ARG A 243 -1.50 -18.21 0.56
CA ARG A 243 -2.24 -16.92 0.49
C ARG A 243 -3.47 -17.01 -0.43
N SER A 244 -3.43 -17.83 -1.47
CA SER A 244 -4.58 -18.05 -2.37
C SER A 244 -5.76 -18.77 -1.70
N ILE A 245 -5.56 -19.42 -0.55
CA ILE A 245 -6.62 -20.11 0.20
C ILE A 245 -6.88 -19.55 1.60
N ARG A 246 -5.90 -18.88 2.21
CA ARG A 246 -5.90 -18.40 3.60
C ARG A 246 -5.55 -16.91 3.67
N HIS A 247 -6.42 -16.06 3.12
CA HIS A 247 -6.22 -14.61 3.13
C HIS A 247 -7.48 -13.87 3.60
N PRO A 248 -7.47 -13.25 4.80
CA PRO A 248 -8.63 -12.55 5.36
C PRO A 248 -9.23 -11.51 4.42
N ALA A 249 -8.41 -10.73 3.69
CA ALA A 249 -8.90 -9.76 2.72
C ALA A 249 -9.85 -10.36 1.67
N ARG A 250 -9.66 -11.61 1.24
CA ARG A 250 -10.58 -12.25 0.27
C ARG A 250 -12.00 -12.37 0.83
N LEU A 251 -12.12 -12.62 2.12
CA LEU A 251 -13.41 -12.71 2.80
C LEU A 251 -13.98 -11.31 3.06
N LEU A 252 -13.12 -10.34 3.40
CA LEU A 252 -13.54 -8.94 3.57
C LEU A 252 -14.08 -8.35 2.25
N CYS A 253 -13.43 -8.61 1.12
CA CYS A 253 -13.90 -8.16 -0.21
C CYS A 253 -15.30 -8.68 -0.56
N GLY A 254 -15.64 -9.88 -0.11
CA GLY A 254 -16.93 -10.53 -0.39
C GLY A 254 -17.94 -10.41 0.75
N LEU A 255 -17.61 -9.70 1.83
CA LEU A 255 -18.44 -9.61 3.02
C LEU A 255 -19.70 -8.78 2.69
N ARG A 256 -20.87 -9.38 2.87
CA ARG A 256 -22.17 -8.75 2.56
C ARG A 256 -22.75 -7.99 3.74
N GLN A 257 -22.28 -8.32 4.93
CA GLN A 257 -22.67 -7.72 6.20
C GLN A 257 -22.19 -6.27 6.28
N GLU A 258 -22.91 -5.44 7.02
CA GLU A 258 -22.37 -4.14 7.42
C GLU A 258 -21.10 -4.40 8.23
N SER A 259 -20.00 -3.74 7.86
CA SER A 259 -18.72 -3.95 8.52
C SER A 259 -18.12 -2.64 8.99
N ALA A 260 -17.61 -2.64 10.22
CA ALA A 260 -16.97 -1.49 10.82
C ALA A 260 -15.65 -1.87 11.50
N ALA A 261 -14.67 -0.99 11.41
CA ALA A 261 -13.43 -1.09 12.18
C ALA A 261 -13.28 0.11 13.11
N GLU A 262 -12.90 -0.15 14.36
CA GLU A 262 -12.55 0.87 15.36
C GLU A 262 -11.06 0.79 15.66
N LEU A 263 -10.33 1.81 15.22
CA LEU A 263 -8.86 1.85 15.22
C LEU A 263 -8.34 2.78 16.33
N HIS A 264 -7.19 2.45 16.89
CA HIS A 264 -6.49 3.25 17.90
C HIS A 264 -4.99 2.98 17.92
N GLY A 265 -4.22 3.95 18.42
CA GLY A 265 -2.76 3.83 18.52
C GLY A 265 -2.10 3.43 17.20
N ALA A 266 -1.15 2.50 17.25
CA ALA A 266 -0.46 2.06 16.03
C ALA A 266 -1.36 1.23 15.11
N CYS A 267 -1.53 1.71 13.88
CA CYS A 267 -2.16 1.01 12.76
C CYS A 267 -1.12 0.91 11.64
N ILE A 268 -0.43 -0.22 11.51
CA ILE A 268 0.72 -0.37 10.60
C ILE A 268 0.49 -1.58 9.71
N GLY A 269 0.87 -1.49 8.42
CA GLY A 269 0.77 -2.60 7.47
C GLY A 269 -0.61 -3.24 7.49
N ALA A 270 -0.69 -4.55 7.77
CA ALA A 270 -1.95 -5.27 7.92
C ALA A 270 -3.02 -4.58 8.81
N GLY A 271 -2.59 -3.79 9.80
CA GLY A 271 -3.44 -2.98 10.66
C GLY A 271 -4.12 -1.78 9.99
N VAL A 272 -3.66 -1.37 8.81
CA VAL A 272 -4.29 -0.40 7.91
C VAL A 272 -4.99 -1.12 6.76
N GLU A 273 -4.33 -2.13 6.20
CA GLU A 273 -4.75 -2.81 4.97
C GLU A 273 -6.08 -3.56 5.11
N LEU A 274 -6.27 -4.29 6.23
CA LEU A 274 -7.48 -5.07 6.47
C LEU A 274 -8.70 -4.18 6.80
N PRO A 275 -8.61 -3.21 7.74
CA PRO A 275 -9.71 -2.28 7.99
C PRO A 275 -10.16 -1.52 6.75
N ALA A 276 -9.25 -1.20 5.83
CA ALA A 276 -9.58 -0.47 4.62
C ALA A 276 -10.60 -1.18 3.71
N PHE A 277 -10.84 -2.49 3.87
CA PHE A 277 -11.93 -3.20 3.16
C PHE A 277 -13.32 -3.02 3.79
N MET A 278 -13.41 -2.60 5.06
CA MET A 278 -14.70 -2.55 5.76
C MET A 278 -15.60 -1.42 5.26
N THR A 279 -16.89 -1.45 5.55
CA THR A 279 -17.81 -0.39 5.11
C THR A 279 -17.54 0.93 5.82
N LYS A 280 -17.18 0.89 7.11
CA LYS A 280 -16.88 2.06 7.93
C LYS A 280 -15.58 1.88 8.72
N VAL A 281 -14.73 2.89 8.74
CA VAL A 281 -13.49 2.92 9.53
C VAL A 281 -13.54 4.14 10.43
N ALA A 282 -13.64 3.91 11.73
CA ALA A 282 -13.51 4.94 12.75
C ALA A 282 -12.12 4.84 13.39
N ALA A 283 -11.50 5.98 13.72
CA ALA A 283 -10.21 5.99 14.39
C ALA A 283 -10.18 6.97 15.56
N ARG A 284 -9.52 6.58 16.65
CA ARG A 284 -9.25 7.47 17.78
C ARG A 284 -8.20 8.52 17.41
N MET A 285 -8.24 9.67 18.08
CA MET A 285 -7.32 10.79 17.83
C MET A 285 -5.84 10.45 18.05
N ASP A 286 -5.53 9.42 18.85
CA ASP A 286 -4.18 8.92 19.10
C ASP A 286 -3.66 7.95 18.03
N SER A 287 -4.45 7.69 16.99
CA SER A 287 -4.09 6.75 15.93
C SER A 287 -3.06 7.35 14.96
N PHE A 288 -2.15 6.50 14.50
CA PHE A 288 -1.27 6.81 13.36
C PHE A 288 -1.19 5.63 12.39
N PHE A 289 -0.95 5.94 11.11
CA PHE A 289 -1.04 5.01 9.99
C PHE A 289 0.25 4.98 9.19
N ALA A 290 0.77 3.79 8.88
CA ALA A 290 1.97 3.62 8.06
C ALA A 290 1.99 2.30 7.28
N LEU A 291 2.73 2.29 6.16
CA LEU A 291 2.96 1.13 5.29
C LEU A 291 4.49 0.97 5.06
N PRO A 292 5.21 0.31 5.97
CA PRO A 292 6.67 0.28 5.94
C PRO A 292 7.27 -0.77 5.00
N GLU A 293 6.45 -1.56 4.30
CA GLU A 293 6.84 -2.78 3.59
C GLU A 293 7.85 -2.52 2.47
N VAL A 294 7.76 -1.39 1.76
CA VAL A 294 8.73 -1.04 0.70
C VAL A 294 10.14 -0.86 1.26
N GLY A 295 10.27 -0.23 2.43
CA GLY A 295 11.54 -0.12 3.14
C GLY A 295 12.12 -1.48 3.56
N MET A 296 11.29 -2.53 3.62
CA MET A 296 11.72 -3.91 3.85
C MET A 296 12.08 -4.64 2.56
N GLY A 297 11.88 -4.05 1.37
CA GLY A 297 12.03 -4.73 0.08
C GLY A 297 10.82 -5.56 -0.32
N LEU A 298 9.63 -5.24 0.21
CA LEU A 298 8.35 -5.89 -0.07
C LEU A 298 7.32 -4.86 -0.55
N VAL A 299 6.09 -5.30 -0.81
CA VAL A 299 4.92 -4.41 -0.98
C VAL A 299 3.92 -4.65 0.15
N PRO A 300 2.96 -3.74 0.43
CA PRO A 300 1.80 -4.07 1.24
C PRO A 300 1.18 -5.39 0.78
N GLY A 301 0.98 -6.32 1.71
CA GLY A 301 0.74 -7.73 1.40
C GLY A 301 -0.44 -8.33 2.16
N ALA A 302 -1.21 -7.55 2.91
CA ALA A 302 -2.44 -7.99 3.56
C ALA A 302 -3.69 -7.50 2.82
N GLY A 303 -3.57 -7.15 1.53
CA GLY A 303 -4.61 -6.61 0.67
C GLY A 303 -4.50 -5.09 0.45
N GLY A 304 -3.45 -4.45 0.95
CA GLY A 304 -3.29 -3.00 0.94
C GLY A 304 -3.21 -2.39 -0.45
N THR A 305 -2.62 -3.10 -1.42
CA THR A 305 -2.57 -2.63 -2.81
C THR A 305 -3.91 -2.73 -3.52
N VAL A 306 -4.91 -3.33 -2.86
CA VAL A 306 -6.29 -3.45 -3.34
C VAL A 306 -7.21 -2.51 -2.57
N SER A 307 -7.16 -2.49 -1.24
CA SER A 307 -8.09 -1.71 -0.42
C SER A 307 -7.77 -0.21 -0.39
N LEU A 308 -6.50 0.16 -0.18
CA LEU A 308 -6.14 1.57 0.00
C LEU A 308 -6.34 2.42 -1.26
N PRO A 309 -5.99 1.98 -2.48
CA PRO A 309 -6.23 2.78 -3.68
C PRO A 309 -7.70 3.10 -3.91
N ARG A 310 -8.62 2.25 -3.42
CA ARG A 310 -10.07 2.48 -3.49
C ARG A 310 -10.56 3.50 -2.46
N ARG A 311 -9.81 3.74 -1.38
CA ARG A 311 -10.10 4.77 -0.37
C ARG A 311 -9.45 6.10 -0.66
N ILE A 312 -8.13 6.08 -0.84
CA ILE A 312 -7.30 7.29 -0.89
C ILE A 312 -6.67 7.54 -2.27
N GLY A 313 -6.99 6.71 -3.25
CA GLY A 313 -6.40 6.79 -4.59
C GLY A 313 -5.00 6.19 -4.66
N ARG A 314 -4.56 5.93 -5.90
CA ARG A 314 -3.25 5.32 -6.20
C ARG A 314 -2.09 6.16 -5.68
N GLN A 315 -2.08 7.47 -5.92
CA GLN A 315 -0.92 8.32 -5.63
C GLN A 315 -0.63 8.44 -4.12
N ARG A 316 -1.67 8.60 -3.29
CA ARG A 316 -1.50 8.62 -1.84
C ARG A 316 -1.09 7.25 -1.29
N THR A 317 -1.62 6.17 -1.86
CA THR A 317 -1.21 4.80 -1.49
C THR A 317 0.27 4.57 -1.82
N ALA A 318 0.70 4.92 -3.03
CA ALA A 318 2.08 4.81 -3.46
C ALA A 318 3.01 5.65 -2.58
N ARG A 319 2.62 6.90 -2.27
CA ARG A 319 3.37 7.77 -1.38
C ARG A 319 3.55 7.14 0.00
N LEU A 320 2.46 6.75 0.66
CA LEU A 320 2.49 6.19 2.01
C LEU A 320 3.34 4.92 2.09
N ALA A 321 3.24 4.05 1.08
CA ALA A 321 3.99 2.80 1.01
C ALA A 321 5.47 3.00 0.66
N ILE A 322 5.80 3.86 -0.30
CA ILE A 322 7.20 4.09 -0.71
C ILE A 322 7.97 4.81 0.39
N THR A 323 7.41 5.88 0.96
CA THR A 323 8.12 6.66 2.00
C THR A 323 8.14 5.95 3.35
N GLY A 324 7.16 5.08 3.61
CA GLY A 324 6.92 4.50 4.93
C GLY A 324 6.59 5.55 6.00
N GLU A 325 6.18 6.75 5.59
CA GLU A 325 5.86 7.84 6.51
C GLU A 325 4.64 7.52 7.39
N GLN A 326 4.57 8.15 8.55
CA GLN A 326 3.40 8.08 9.41
C GLN A 326 2.48 9.26 9.13
N ILE A 327 1.19 8.98 8.95
CA ILE A 327 0.14 10.00 8.95
C ILE A 327 -0.70 9.89 10.22
N ASP A 328 -1.10 11.03 10.76
CA ASP A 328 -1.98 11.09 11.94
C ASP A 328 -3.46 10.83 11.56
N ALA A 329 -4.30 10.62 12.57
CA ALA A 329 -5.74 10.39 12.38
C ALA A 329 -6.43 11.52 11.59
N VAL A 330 -6.04 12.78 11.83
CA VAL A 330 -6.61 13.93 11.12
C VAL A 330 -6.29 13.90 9.62
N THR A 331 -5.06 13.57 9.27
CA THR A 331 -4.63 13.42 7.87
C THR A 331 -5.29 12.21 7.23
N ALA A 332 -5.34 11.07 7.93
CA ALA A 332 -6.03 9.87 7.45
C ALA A 332 -7.52 10.14 7.17
N HIS A 333 -8.20 10.91 8.05
CA HIS A 333 -9.58 11.33 7.84
C HIS A 333 -9.73 12.27 6.64
N ARG A 334 -8.89 13.31 6.55
CA ARG A 334 -8.86 14.23 5.40
C ARG A 334 -8.62 13.51 4.06
N TRP A 335 -7.85 12.41 4.08
CA TRP A 335 -7.57 11.62 2.89
C TRP A 335 -8.70 10.65 2.52
N GLY A 336 -9.64 10.38 3.41
CA GLY A 336 -10.69 9.37 3.24
C GLY A 336 -10.25 7.94 3.62
N LEU A 337 -9.09 7.78 4.25
CA LEU A 337 -8.67 6.48 4.81
C LEU A 337 -9.52 6.10 6.02
N VAL A 338 -9.90 7.10 6.82
CA VAL A 338 -10.76 7.01 7.99
C VAL A 338 -12.04 7.82 7.74
N ASP A 339 -13.19 7.22 8.01
CA ASP A 339 -14.51 7.81 7.78
C ASP A 339 -14.95 8.69 8.95
N GLU A 340 -14.53 8.39 10.18
CA GLU A 340 -14.92 9.10 11.40
C GLU A 340 -13.78 9.15 12.43
N LEU A 341 -13.63 10.29 13.10
CA LEU A 341 -12.76 10.44 14.27
C LEU A 341 -13.56 10.26 15.55
N ILE A 342 -13.13 9.36 16.42
CA ILE A 342 -13.80 9.03 17.68
C ILE A 342 -12.93 9.40 18.91
N PRO A 343 -13.54 9.59 20.10
CA PRO A 343 -12.82 10.04 21.31
C PRO A 343 -11.73 9.10 21.84
#